data_AF-A0A1J3CPU1-F1
#
_entry.id   AF-A0A1J3CPU1-F1
#
_cell.length_a   1.000
_cell.length_b   1.000
_cell.length_c   1.000
_cell.angle_alpha   90.00
_cell.angle_beta   90.00
_cell.angle_gamma   90.00
#
_symmetry.space_group_name_H-M   'P 1'
#
loop_
_entity.id
_entity.type
_entity.pdbx_description
1 polymer ?
#
loop_
_entity_poly.entity_id
_entity_poly.type
_entity_poly.pdbx_seq_one_letter_code
_entity_poly.pdbx_strand_id
1 'polypeptide(L)' 'MAGDCAIDTEKYALLEDFNVDVEVEKEEFQSFSLCFWVYLLDSTTYPSTIIRQVHSGMSVSAPFLVLDENKKMML' A
#
# COMPACT_ATOMS: atom_id res chain seq x y z
N MET A 1 16.86 -19.19 7.38
CA MET A 1 16.54 -19.36 5.95
C MET A 1 15.33 -18.50 5.66
N ALA A 2 15.55 -17.25 5.27
CA ALA A 2 14.46 -16.35 4.92
C ALA A 2 13.86 -16.86 3.61
N GLY A 3 12.59 -17.26 3.64
CA GLY A 3 11.87 -17.66 2.44
C GLY A 3 11.89 -16.51 1.47
N ASP A 4 12.42 -16.78 0.29
CA ASP A 4 12.27 -15.92 -0.87
C ASP A 4 10.78 -15.86 -1.19
N CYS A 5 10.08 -14.85 -0.65
CA CYS A 5 8.70 -14.58 -1.00
C CYS A 5 8.71 -14.02 -2.41
N ALA A 6 8.84 -14.90 -3.41
CA ALA A 6 8.74 -14.58 -4.82
C ALA A 6 7.44 -13.78 -5.02
N ILE A 7 7.64 -12.49 -5.27
CA ILE A 7 6.59 -11.49 -5.29
C ILE A 7 5.88 -11.68 -6.62
N ASP A 8 4.62 -12.08 -6.60
CA ASP A 8 3.82 -12.17 -7.81
C ASP A 8 3.38 -10.75 -8.22
N THR A 9 4.34 -9.98 -8.73
CA THR A 9 4.15 -8.60 -9.18
C THR A 9 3.13 -8.48 -10.30
N GLU A 10 2.84 -9.58 -11.01
CA GLU A 10 1.82 -9.61 -12.07
C GLU A 10 0.39 -9.41 -11.52
N LYS A 11 0.18 -9.63 -10.22
CA LYS A 11 -1.12 -9.43 -9.55
C LYS A 11 -1.37 -8.01 -9.05
N TYR A 12 -0.37 -7.12 -9.12
CA TYR A 12 -0.48 -5.75 -8.63
C TYR A 12 -0.25 -4.75 -9.76
N ALA A 13 -1.11 -3.74 -9.84
CA ALA A 13 -0.90 -2.58 -10.69
C ALA A 13 -0.14 -1.50 -9.91
N LEU A 14 0.83 -0.85 -10.56
CA LEU A 14 1.45 0.34 -10.03
C LEU A 14 0.52 1.54 -10.22
N LEU A 15 0.49 2.44 -9.24
CA LEU A 15 -0.16 3.74 -9.34
C LEU A 15 0.79 4.72 -10.04
N GLU A 16 1.07 4.49 -11.32
CA GLU A 16 2.09 5.24 -12.08
C GLU A 16 1.72 6.71 -12.29
N ASP A 17 0.43 7.00 -12.45
CA ASP A 17 -0.09 8.36 -12.68
C ASP A 17 -0.41 9.12 -11.38
N PHE A 18 -0.07 8.58 -10.22
CA PHE A 18 -0.28 9.24 -8.94
C PHE A 18 0.94 10.08 -8.56
N ASN A 19 0.86 11.39 -8.85
CA ASN A 19 1.83 12.37 -8.39
C ASN A 19 1.18 13.34 -7.40
N VAL A 20 1.85 13.60 -6.28
CA VAL A 20 1.43 14.58 -5.28
C VAL A 20 2.58 15.56 -5.08
N ASP A 21 2.42 16.77 -5.62
CA ASP A 21 3.31 17.90 -5.35
C ASP A 21 2.77 18.69 -4.15
N VAL A 22 3.55 18.74 -3.06
CA VAL A 22 3.20 19.47 -1.84
C VAL A 22 4.09 20.69 -1.71
N GLU A 23 3.50 21.87 -1.82
CA GLU A 23 4.19 23.14 -1.56
C GLU A 23 4.05 23.52 -0.08
N VAL A 24 5.16 23.54 0.66
CA VAL A 24 5.17 23.86 2.09
C VAL A 24 5.57 25.32 2.26
N GLU A 25 4.58 26.20 2.44
CA GLU A 25 4.81 27.65 2.58
C GLU A 25 5.45 28.07 3.91
N LYS A 26 5.31 27.25 4.97
CA LYS A 26 5.87 27.52 6.30
C LYS A 26 6.43 26.25 6.92
N GLU A 27 7.69 26.32 7.36
CA GLU A 27 8.43 25.19 7.96
C GLU A 27 7.77 24.59 9.22
N GLU A 28 6.75 25.26 9.78
CA GLU A 28 6.05 24.86 11.01
C GLU A 28 5.04 23.72 10.80
N PHE A 29 4.62 23.43 9.57
CA PHE A 29 3.70 22.32 9.26
C PHE A 29 4.31 21.38 8.21
N GLN A 30 5.04 20.36 8.68
CA GLN A 30 5.75 19.38 7.84
C GLN A 30 4.98 18.07 7.62
N SER A 31 3.65 18.05 7.81
CA SER A 31 2.86 16.85 7.58
C SER A 31 1.75 17.07 6.57
N PHE A 32 1.60 16.09 5.68
CA PHE A 32 0.45 15.95 4.81
C PHE A 32 -0.16 14.56 5.06
N SER A 33 -1.47 14.45 4.88
CA SER A 33 -2.20 13.20 5.00
C SER A 33 -2.88 12.88 3.68
N LEU A 34 -2.69 11.68 3.18
CA LEU A 34 -3.42 11.14 2.03
C LEU A 34 -4.45 10.12 2.52
N CYS A 35 -5.66 10.20 1.98
CA CYS A 35 -6.73 9.25 2.25
C CYS A 35 -7.24 8.67 0.93
N PHE A 36 -7.26 7.34 0.84
CA PHE A 36 -7.73 6.62 -0.34
C PHE A 36 -8.99 5.83 0.01
N TRP A 37 -9.97 5.85 -0.89
CA TRP A 37 -11.12 4.95 -0.82
C TRP A 37 -10.88 3.79 -1.78
N VAL A 38 -10.88 2.57 -1.25
CA VAL A 38 -10.77 1.36 -2.06
C VAL A 38 -12.12 0.66 -2.07
N TYR A 39 -12.64 0.42 -3.27
CA TYR A 39 -13.87 -0.34 -3.45
C TYR A 39 -13.55 -1.75 -3.94
N LEU A 40 -13.88 -2.75 -3.13
CA LEU A 40 -13.70 -4.16 -3.48
C LEU A 40 -15.01 -4.69 -4.05
N LEU A 41 -15.02 -4.97 -5.35
CA LEU A 41 -16.19 -5.50 -6.06
C LEU A 41 -16.53 -6.93 -5.60
N ASP A 42 -15.50 -7.75 -5.41
CA ASP A 42 -15.62 -9.10 -4.86
C ASP A 42 -14.84 -9.20 -3.55
N SER A 43 -15.53 -9.62 -2.49
CA SER A 43 -14.91 -9.84 -1.18
C SER A 43 -14.19 -11.18 -1.18
N THR A 44 -12.87 -11.15 -1.00
CA THR A 44 -12.08 -12.38 -0.80
C THR A 44 -12.44 -13.04 0.53
N THR A 45 -12.36 -14.37 0.61
CA THR A 45 -12.55 -15.16 1.84
C THR A 45 -11.30 -15.25 2.71
N TYR A 46 -10.18 -14.70 2.24
CA TYR A 46 -8.86 -14.78 2.88
C TYR A 46 -8.27 -13.39 3.07
N PRO A 47 -7.33 -13.26 4.04
CA PRO A 47 -6.65 -12.01 4.25
C PRO A 47 -5.87 -11.64 3.00
N SER A 48 -5.99 -10.39 2.56
CA SER A 48 -5.46 -9.92 1.29
C SER A 48 -4.78 -8.56 1.44
N THR A 49 -3.61 -8.41 0.84
CA THR A 49 -2.91 -7.12 0.77
C THR A 49 -3.56 -6.28 -0.32
N ILE A 50 -4.16 -5.16 0.06
CA ILE A 50 -4.81 -4.21 -0.85
C ILE A 50 -3.78 -3.21 -1.38
N ILE A 51 -3.00 -2.60 -0.48
CA ILE A 51 -1.94 -1.65 -0.85
C ILE A 51 -0.63 -2.22 -0.33
N ARG A 52 0.37 -2.23 -1.20
CA ARG A 52 1.72 -2.72 -0.90
C ARG A 52 2.71 -1.56 -1.00
N GLN A 53 3.60 -1.45 -0.03
CA GLN A 53 4.66 -0.45 -0.06
C GLN A 53 5.85 -0.99 -0.86
N VAL A 54 6.22 -0.26 -1.90
CA VAL A 54 7.39 -0.55 -2.74
C VAL A 54 8.35 0.64 -2.62
N HIS A 55 9.57 0.39 -2.17
CA HIS A 55 10.64 1.39 -2.13
C HIS A 55 11.92 0.80 -2.71
N SER A 56 12.72 1.63 -3.38
CA SER A 56 13.90 1.21 -4.15
C SER A 56 15.04 0.62 -3.30
N GLY A 57 15.07 0.87 -1.99
CA GLY A 57 16.09 0.32 -1.08
C GLY A 57 15.71 -0.98 -0.36
N MET A 58 14.50 -1.55 -0.59
CA MET A 58 14.01 -2.72 0.17
C MET A 58 14.26 -3.98 -0.62
N SER A 59 14.90 -4.96 0.03
CA SER A 59 14.99 -6.32 -0.49
C SER A 59 13.65 -7.07 -0.42
N VAL A 60 12.74 -6.66 0.46
CA VAL A 60 11.43 -7.30 0.68
C VAL A 60 10.36 -6.22 0.78
N SER A 61 9.29 -6.37 0.00
CA SER A 61 8.14 -5.44 0.04
C SER A 61 7.22 -5.73 1.22
N ALA A 62 6.77 -4.69 1.92
CA ALA A 62 5.85 -4.81 3.06
C ALA A 62 4.41 -4.45 2.65
N PRO A 63 3.40 -5.13 3.19
CA PRO A 63 2.03 -4.69 3.04
C PRO A 63 1.83 -3.35 3.78
N PHE A 64 1.08 -2.43 3.17
CA PHE A 64 0.70 -1.16 3.79
C PHE A 64 -0.75 -1.18 4.26
N LEU A 65 -1.62 -1.83 3.50
CA LEU A 65 -3.04 -1.96 3.83
C LEU A 65 -3.46 -3.39 3.56
N VAL A 66 -3.88 -4.08 4.61
CA VAL A 66 -4.31 -5.49 4.58
C VAL A 66 -5.76 -5.57 4.99
N LEU A 67 -6.50 -6.42 4.29
CA LEU A 67 -7.80 -6.90 4.72
C LEU A 67 -7.59 -8.17 5.54
N ASP A 68 -8.07 -8.21 6.78
CA ASP A 68 -8.05 -9.45 7.58
C ASP A 68 -9.19 -10.42 7.17
N GLU A 69 -9.21 -11.59 7.79
CA GLU A 69 -10.26 -12.61 7.60
C GLU A 69 -11.67 -12.10 7.93
N ASN A 70 -11.78 -11.09 8.80
CA ASN A 70 -13.04 -10.47 9.21
C ASN A 70 -13.39 -9.24 8.37
N LYS A 71 -12.69 -9.00 7.26
CA LYS A 71 -12.85 -7.83 6.39
C LYS A 71 -12.55 -6.49 7.08
N LYS A 72 -11.70 -6.50 8.10
CA LYS A 72 -11.19 -5.31 8.77
C LYS A 72 -9.92 -4.85 8.07
N MET A 73 -9.84 -3.54 7.88
CA MET A 73 -8.64 -2.88 7.35
C MET A 73 -7.60 -2.77 8.46
N MET A 74 -6.39 -3.26 8.18
CA MET A 74 -5.23 -3.19 9.06
C MET A 74 -4.08 -2.46 8.36
N LEU A 75 -3.40 -1.61 9.12
CA LEU A 75 -2.15 -0.95 8.75
C LEU A 75 -0.95 -1.72 9.32
#